data_AF-A0A7Y7NAW3-F1
#
_entry.id   AF-A0A7Y7NAW3-F1
#
_cell.length_a   1.000
_cell.length_b   1.000
_cell.length_c   1.000
_cell.angle_alpha   90.00
_cell.angle_beta   90.00
_cell.angle_gamma   90.00
#
_symmetry.space_group_name_H-M   'P 1'
#
loop_
_entity.id
_entity.type
_entity.pdbx_description
1 polymer ?
#
loop_
_entity_poly.entity_id
_entity_poly.type
_entity_poly.pdbx_seq_one_letter_code
_entity_poly.pdbx_strand_id
1 'polypeptide(L)'
;MENRAEERLDQLLALVRAERIDTTVLEEHFETRLLARLNEQRSSPIPWYALAWRMVPTFAVVAATITIGTFTLAPPRSSDLFAALTADQDEMVSSGYLIGE
;
A
#
# COMPACT_ATOMS: atom_id res chain seq x y z
N MET A 1 -17.13 -7.85 61.45
CA MET A 1 -18.31 -6.95 61.40
C MET A 1 -18.44 -6.43 59.97
N GLU A 2 -18.57 -7.34 58.99
CA GLU A 2 -18.35 -7.01 57.57
C GLU A 2 -19.61 -7.16 56.70
N ASN A 3 -20.68 -7.77 57.22
CA ASN A 3 -21.82 -8.17 56.37
C ASN A 3 -22.78 -7.04 55.96
N ARG A 4 -23.11 -6.07 56.82
CA ARG A 4 -24.22 -5.12 56.51
C ARG A 4 -23.89 -4.09 55.45
N ALA A 5 -22.61 -3.73 55.30
CA ALA A 5 -22.18 -2.76 54.31
C ALA A 5 -22.14 -3.41 52.91
N GLU A 6 -21.64 -4.65 52.84
CA GLU A 6 -21.62 -5.46 51.62
C GLU A 6 -23.03 -5.79 51.14
N GLU A 7 -23.93 -6.18 52.05
CA GLU A 7 -25.31 -6.53 51.72
C GLU A 7 -26.09 -5.31 51.16
N ARG A 8 -25.82 -4.11 51.68
CA ARG A 8 -26.37 -2.86 51.12
C ARG A 8 -25.76 -2.50 49.77
N LEU A 9 -24.47 -2.76 49.57
CA LEU A 9 -23.79 -2.52 48.30
C LEU A 9 -24.35 -3.44 47.22
N ASP A 10 -24.54 -4.72 47.52
CA ASP A 10 -25.15 -5.69 46.62
C ASP A 10 -26.60 -5.32 46.29
N GLN A 11 -27.35 -4.84 47.27
CA GLN A 11 -28.72 -4.39 47.05
C GLN A 11 -28.78 -3.15 46.15
N LEU A 12 -27.86 -2.19 46.32
CA LEU A 12 -27.75 -1.02 45.45
C LEU A 12 -27.30 -1.40 44.03
N LEU A 13 -26.34 -2.32 43.89
CA LEU A 13 -25.89 -2.82 42.59
C LEU A 13 -26.99 -3.61 41.87
N ALA A 14 -27.77 -4.40 42.60
CA ALA A 14 -28.92 -5.11 42.05
C ALA A 14 -30.00 -4.14 41.55
N LEU A 15 -30.26 -3.05 42.27
CA LEU A 15 -31.19 -2.00 41.86
C LEU A 15 -30.71 -1.26 40.60
N VAL A 16 -29.45 -0.85 40.57
CA VAL A 16 -28.85 -0.19 39.40
C VAL A 16 -28.84 -1.11 38.18
N ARG A 17 -28.64 -2.41 38.35
CA ARG A 17 -28.68 -3.39 37.26
C ARG A 17 -30.11 -3.68 36.79
N ALA A 18 -31.10 -3.56 37.67
CA ALA A 18 -32.51 -3.70 37.33
C ALA A 18 -33.08 -2.45 36.65
N GLU A 19 -32.43 -1.29 36.82
CA GLU A 19 -32.80 -0.05 36.16
C GLU A 19 -32.48 -0.13 34.66
N ARG A 20 -33.53 -0.25 33.86
CA ARG A 20 -33.45 -0.33 32.41
C ARG A 20 -33.03 1.04 31.90
N ILE A 21 -31.77 1.15 31.47
CA ILE A 21 -31.23 2.38 30.88
C ILE A 21 -32.13 2.76 29.69
N ASP A 22 -32.64 3.99 29.72
CA ASP A 22 -33.45 4.53 28.64
C ASP A 22 -32.57 4.77 27.41
N THR A 23 -32.55 3.81 26.49
CA THR A 23 -31.78 3.87 25.23
C THR A 23 -32.50 4.64 24.13
N THR A 24 -33.71 5.14 24.39
CA THR A 24 -34.58 5.75 23.37
C THR A 24 -33.90 6.94 22.69
N VAL A 25 -33.17 7.76 23.45
CA VAL A 25 -32.38 8.90 22.93
C VAL A 25 -31.18 8.47 22.07
N LEU A 26 -30.59 7.30 22.37
CA LEU A 26 -29.47 6.75 21.61
C LEU A 26 -29.94 6.15 20.27
N GLU A 27 -31.13 5.55 20.27
CA GLU A 27 -31.77 4.94 19.10
C GLU A 27 -32.31 5.98 18.11
N GLU A 28 -32.84 7.10 18.60
CA GLU A 28 -33.50 8.16 17.80
C GLU A 28 -32.62 8.69 16.65
N HIS A 29 -31.29 8.66 16.80
CA HIS A 29 -30.34 9.12 15.79
C HIS A 29 -29.33 8.04 15.38
N PHE A 30 -29.55 6.78 15.75
CA PHE A 30 -28.64 5.70 15.41
C PHE A 30 -28.62 5.43 13.91
N GLU A 31 -29.79 5.30 13.29
CA GLU A 31 -29.91 5.00 11.86
C GLU A 31 -29.30 6.11 11.00
N THR A 32 -29.58 7.37 11.33
CA THR A 32 -29.02 8.54 10.64
C THR A 32 -27.50 8.61 10.76
N ARG A 33 -26.93 8.37 11.95
CA ARG A 33 -25.47 8.33 12.14
C ARG A 33 -24.82 7.15 11.44
N LEU A 34 -25.50 5.99 11.41
CA LEU A 34 -25.00 4.79 10.74
C LEU A 34 -24.95 4.99 9.23
N LEU A 35 -26.02 5.54 8.64
CA LEU A 35 -26.07 5.88 7.23
C LEU A 35 -25.05 6.97 6.85
N ALA A 36 -24.89 7.99 7.69
CA ALA A 36 -23.88 9.03 7.48
C ALA A 36 -22.47 8.43 7.46
N ARG A 37 -22.14 7.56 8.42
CA ARG A 37 -20.82 6.93 8.51
C ARG A 37 -20.55 5.92 7.39
N LEU A 38 -21.57 5.20 6.95
CA LEU A 38 -21.47 4.29 5.79
C LEU A 38 -21.25 5.08 4.50
N ASN A 39 -21.93 6.21 4.36
CA ASN A 39 -21.75 7.08 3.21
C ASN A 39 -20.33 7.68 3.20
N GLU A 40 -19.82 8.11 4.35
CA GLU A 40 -18.47 8.66 4.50
C GLU A 40 -17.37 7.64 4.14
N GLN A 41 -17.57 6.36 4.51
CA GLN A 41 -16.69 5.27 4.09
C GLN A 41 -16.75 4.99 2.58
N ARG A 42 -17.92 5.09 1.96
CA ARG A 42 -18.11 4.88 0.52
C ARG A 42 -17.65 6.07 -0.32
N SER A 43 -17.79 7.29 0.20
CA SER A 43 -17.35 8.52 -0.45
C SER A 43 -15.85 8.77 -0.33
N SER A 44 -15.16 8.01 0.54
CA SER A 44 -13.72 8.07 0.62
C SER A 44 -13.12 7.66 -0.73
N PRO A 45 -12.50 8.59 -1.47
CA PRO A 45 -12.00 8.31 -2.80
C PRO A 45 -10.97 7.19 -2.69
N ILE A 46 -11.12 6.16 -3.53
CA ILE A 46 -10.14 5.08 -3.61
C ILE A 46 -8.78 5.74 -3.84
N PRO A 47 -7.80 5.49 -2.97
CA PRO A 47 -6.53 6.18 -3.08
C PRO A 47 -5.87 5.86 -4.42
N TRP A 48 -5.41 6.89 -5.12
CA TRP A 48 -4.78 6.76 -6.44
C TRP A 48 -3.62 5.75 -6.44
N TYR A 49 -2.92 5.61 -5.30
CA TYR A 49 -1.84 4.65 -5.12
C TYR A 49 -2.33 3.19 -5.19
N ALA A 50 -3.56 2.87 -4.75
CA ALA A 50 -4.11 1.52 -4.85
C ALA A 50 -4.35 1.12 -6.32
N LEU A 51 -4.69 2.09 -7.18
CA LEU A 51 -4.78 1.87 -8.63
C LEU A 51 -3.39 1.67 -9.25
N ALA A 52 -2.39 2.42 -8.80
CA ALA A 52 -1.01 2.29 -9.26
C ALA A 52 -0.42 0.90 -8.96
N TRP A 53 -0.74 0.32 -7.80
CA TRP A 53 -0.32 -1.03 -7.44
C TRP A 53 -0.84 -2.13 -8.38
N ARG A 54 -1.99 -1.89 -9.04
CA ARG A 54 -2.54 -2.81 -10.03
C ARG A 54 -1.80 -2.77 -11.37
N MET A 55 -1.01 -1.73 -11.64
CA MET A 55 -0.18 -1.59 -12.85
C MET A 55 1.22 -2.20 -12.71
N VAL A 56 1.64 -2.53 -11.50
CA VAL A 56 2.92 -3.19 -11.22
C VAL A 56 3.07 -4.52 -11.96
N PRO A 57 2.10 -5.47 -11.92
CA PRO A 57 2.24 -6.74 -12.62
C PRO A 57 2.31 -6.59 -14.15
N THR A 58 1.56 -5.66 -14.73
CA THR A 58 1.64 -5.38 -16.18
C THR A 58 3.00 -4.83 -16.58
N PHE A 59 3.58 -3.94 -15.77
CA PHE A 59 4.93 -3.43 -16.02
C PHE A 59 5.99 -4.52 -15.93
N ALA A 60 5.86 -5.44 -14.95
CA ALA A 60 6.74 -6.59 -14.82
C ALA A 60 6.68 -7.53 -16.03
N VAL A 61 5.48 -7.78 -16.57
CA VAL A 61 5.30 -8.59 -17.78
C VAL A 61 5.96 -7.93 -18.99
N VAL A 62 5.76 -6.62 -19.19
CA VAL A 62 6.41 -5.88 -20.29
C VAL A 62 7.93 -5.96 -20.17
N ALA A 63 8.50 -5.67 -18.99
CA ALA A 63 9.93 -5.78 -18.75
C ALA A 63 10.47 -7.20 -19.00
N ALA A 64 9.74 -8.23 -18.59
CA ALA A 64 10.10 -9.62 -18.84
C ALA A 64 10.09 -9.95 -20.34
N THR A 65 9.07 -9.52 -21.08
CA THR A 65 9.00 -9.74 -22.54
C THR A 65 10.12 -9.03 -23.28
N ILE A 66 10.47 -7.80 -22.87
CA ILE A 66 11.60 -7.05 -23.45
C ILE A 66 12.89 -7.81 -23.18
N THR A 67 13.14 -8.20 -21.93
CA THR A 67 14.35 -8.93 -21.53
C THR A 67 14.48 -10.25 -22.30
N ILE A 68 13.42 -11.06 -22.36
CA ILE A 68 13.43 -12.32 -23.10
C ILE A 68 13.65 -12.06 -24.59
N GLY A 69 12.99 -11.05 -25.15
CA GLY A 69 13.15 -10.64 -26.55
C GLY A 69 14.57 -10.22 -26.89
N THR A 70 15.21 -9.41 -26.06
CA THR A 70 16.62 -9.01 -26.29
C THR A 70 17.56 -10.21 -26.20
N PHE A 71 17.44 -11.06 -25.19
CA PHE A 71 18.31 -12.23 -25.06
C PHE A 71 18.13 -13.26 -26.20
N THR A 72 16.93 -13.36 -26.78
CA THR A 72 16.62 -14.34 -27.83
C THR A 72 16.90 -13.84 -29.24
N LEU A 73 16.59 -12.57 -29.56
CA LEU A 73 16.78 -12.01 -30.91
C LEU A 73 18.15 -11.33 -31.09
N ALA A 74 18.75 -10.83 -30.02
CA ALA A 74 20.03 -10.13 -30.05
C ALA A 74 20.84 -10.50 -28.80
N PRO A 75 21.34 -11.76 -28.71
CA PRO A 75 22.16 -12.17 -27.59
C PRO A 75 23.29 -11.13 -27.40
N PRO A 76 23.48 -10.61 -26.17
CA PRO A 76 24.45 -9.55 -25.93
C PRO A 76 25.81 -10.02 -26.42
N ARG A 77 26.37 -9.32 -27.42
CA ARG A 77 27.67 -9.65 -28.01
C ARG A 77 28.84 -9.51 -27.04
N SER A 78 28.62 -9.00 -25.84
CA SER A 78 29.62 -8.96 -24.79
C SER A 78 28.95 -8.91 -23.42
N SER A 79 29.40 -9.78 -22.51
CA SER A 79 29.19 -9.66 -21.07
C SER A 79 29.97 -8.49 -20.46
N ASP A 80 30.94 -7.95 -21.21
CA ASP A 80 31.78 -6.84 -20.79
C ASP A 80 31.26 -5.53 -21.39
N LEU A 81 30.25 -4.95 -20.73
CA LEU A 81 29.83 -3.56 -20.94
C LEU A 81 31.01 -2.59 -20.83
N PHE A 82 31.97 -2.89 -19.94
CA PHE A 82 33.20 -2.12 -19.79
C PHE A 82 34.13 -2.23 -21.00
N ALA A 83 34.32 -3.44 -21.55
CA ALA A 83 35.16 -3.62 -22.74
C ALA A 83 34.55 -2.96 -23.99
N ALA A 84 33.22 -2.96 -24.12
CA ALA A 84 32.52 -2.26 -25.20
C ALA A 84 32.67 -0.73 -25.07
N LEU A 85 32.69 -0.19 -23.85
CA LEU A 85 32.89 1.24 -23.62
C LEU A 85 34.34 1.68 -23.86
N THR A 86 35.32 0.85 -23.49
CA THR A 86 36.74 1.17 -23.68
C THR A 86 37.20 0.97 -25.13
N ALA A 87 36.62 0.02 -25.86
CA ALA A 87 36.95 -0.20 -27.28
C ALA A 87 36.64 1.03 -28.16
N ASP A 88 35.54 1.73 -27.88
CA ASP A 88 35.14 2.95 -28.59
C ASP A 88 36.11 4.12 -28.29
N GLN A 89 36.64 4.20 -27.06
CA GLN A 89 37.65 5.20 -26.69
C GLN A 89 39.01 4.94 -27.33
N ASP A 90 39.44 3.68 -27.41
CA ASP A 90 40.70 3.31 -28.06
C ASP A 90 40.65 3.57 -29.58
N GLU A 91 39.50 3.37 -30.22
CA GLU A 91 39.28 3.69 -31.63
C GLU A 91 39.30 5.21 -31.89
N MET A 92 38.73 6.01 -30.99
CA MET A 92 38.74 7.47 -31.08
C MET A 92 40.15 8.07 -30.86
N VAL A 93 40.91 7.53 -29.91
CA VAL A 93 42.29 7.96 -29.62
C VAL A 93 43.25 7.56 -30.74
N SER A 94 43.13 6.36 -31.27
CA SER A 94 43.96 5.90 -32.41
C SER A 94 43.65 6.66 -33.69
N SER A 95 42.39 7.03 -33.93
CA SER A 95 42.02 7.92 -35.04
C SER A 95 42.61 9.32 -34.87
N GLY A 96 42.66 9.87 -33.65
CA GLY A 96 43.33 11.15 -33.36
C GLY A 96 44.84 11.11 -33.66
N TYR A 97 45.51 10.01 -33.29
CA TYR A 97 46.93 9.81 -33.56
C TYR A 97 47.25 9.67 -35.05
N LEU A 98 46.36 9.07 -35.83
CA LEU A 98 46.49 8.94 -37.29
C LEU A 98 46.19 10.24 -38.05
N ILE A 99 45.35 11.11 -37.49
CA ILE A 99 45.01 12.41 -38.07
C ILE A 99 46.03 13.49 -37.70
N GLY A 100 46.86 13.26 -36.68
CA GLY A 100 48.05 14.07 -36.38
C GLY A 100 47.71 15.43 -35.77
N GLU A 101 46.98 15.43 -34.65
CA GLU A 101 47.14 16.49 -33.63
C GLU A 101 48.18 16.08 -32.58
#